data_AF-A0AAW2BXH5-F1
#
_entry.id   AF-A0AAW2BXH5-F1
#
_cell.length_a   1.000
_cell.length_b   1.000
_cell.length_c   1.000
_cell.angle_alpha   90.00
_cell.angle_beta   90.00
_cell.angle_gamma   90.00
#
_symmetry.space_group_name_H-M   'P 1'
#
loop_
_entity.id
_entity.type
_entity.pdbx_description
1 polymer ?
#
loop_
_entity_poly.entity_id
_entity_poly.type
_entity_poly.pdbx_seq_one_letter_code
_entity_poly.pdbx_strand_id
1 'polypeptide(L)'
;MSSATAATATAAMTADAATSTMTNVFAIGRYKTVLQTVETGSCTAKSTLAVPPPKPLLIARPSEAGEYPILVLLHVDISPFLRYWRLYILSGPDSTDEIKSTAAITNWLSKGLHYLLPPHVQPNINKLGLAGHSRGGKVAFALALKKEATSLKFSALIGIDPVDGMDKGKQTPPPVLTYVPHSFDLDMAAMVIGTGLGEVKKNPLFPPCAPKGVNHDDFFNECQEPACHFVAKDYGHLDLLDDDTEGLRGKTTYCLCKNGKSREPMRRFVGGIVVAFMNAYLLGDNKDLLAIKDGQKTVPVELKPIVFIGADPFAKEDWYDIKAPSVFTVKNVGKTLVTRTQGTKIASEGLKHRVFEISLADLQDDEDHAYRKIRLRAEDVQGRNVLTNFWGMDFTTDKLRSLVRKWLTLIEAHVDVKTTDNYTLRMFCIGFTKRRQNQSQENLLCPIHRKMREIMVNSASSCDLKELVRMFIPESIGKDIEKATSSIYPLQNVFIRKVKILKAPKFDLGKLMEVHGDYSEDVGVKVDRPADETMAKAPAELVGA
;
A
#
# COMPACT_ATOMS: atom_id res chain seq x y z
N MET A 1 22.17 -41.10 61.27
CA MET A 1 23.16 -40.01 61.16
C MET A 1 23.06 -39.43 59.77
N SER A 2 22.98 -38.10 59.72
CA SER A 2 23.22 -37.24 58.55
C SER A 2 24.40 -37.71 57.69
N SER A 3 24.25 -37.69 56.37
CA SER A 3 25.09 -36.84 55.50
C SER A 3 24.67 -36.89 54.03
N ALA A 4 24.51 -35.70 53.47
CA ALA A 4 24.41 -35.35 52.05
C ALA A 4 25.63 -35.87 51.22
N THR A 5 25.73 -35.86 49.89
CA THR A 5 25.37 -34.86 48.86
C THR A 5 25.55 -35.50 47.46
N ALA A 6 24.71 -35.16 46.48
CA ALA A 6 25.13 -34.89 45.09
C ALA A 6 24.00 -34.19 44.33
N ALA A 7 24.26 -32.95 43.91
CA ALA A 7 23.36 -32.09 43.17
C ALA A 7 23.52 -32.29 41.65
N THR A 8 22.44 -32.15 40.89
CA THR A 8 22.51 -31.72 39.49
C THR A 8 21.22 -30.96 39.11
N ALA A 9 21.43 -29.81 38.47
CA ALA A 9 20.48 -28.72 38.31
C ALA A 9 19.34 -29.01 37.32
N THR A 10 18.12 -28.63 37.71
CA THR A 10 16.94 -28.51 36.85
C THR A 10 16.92 -27.16 36.14
N ALA A 11 17.09 -27.15 34.82
CA ALA A 11 16.82 -25.99 33.99
C ALA A 11 15.31 -25.89 33.72
N ALA A 12 14.69 -24.81 34.22
CA ALA A 12 13.32 -24.47 33.94
C ALA A 12 13.19 -23.98 32.48
N MET A 13 12.42 -24.70 31.67
CA MET A 13 11.99 -24.22 30.36
C MET A 13 10.84 -23.22 30.56
N THR A 14 11.11 -21.95 30.36
CA THR A 14 10.09 -20.90 30.19
C THR A 14 9.41 -21.12 28.84
N ALA A 15 8.18 -21.66 28.87
CA ALA A 15 7.29 -21.66 27.73
C ALA A 15 6.66 -20.26 27.61
N ASP A 16 7.30 -19.40 26.82
CA ASP A 16 6.69 -18.17 26.34
C ASP A 16 5.75 -18.52 25.17
N ALA A 17 4.51 -18.85 25.50
CA ALA A 17 3.43 -19.06 24.55
C ALA A 17 2.56 -17.80 24.51
N ALA A 18 3.06 -16.77 23.82
CA ALA A 18 2.25 -15.65 23.38
C ALA A 18 1.29 -16.11 22.27
N THR A 19 0.20 -16.76 22.68
CA THR A 19 -0.94 -17.05 21.82
C THR A 19 -1.54 -15.73 21.36
N SER A 20 -1.42 -15.42 20.07
CA SER A 20 -2.04 -14.24 19.46
C SER A 20 -3.56 -14.38 19.48
N THR A 21 -4.20 -13.98 20.58
CA THR A 21 -5.65 -13.81 20.62
C THR A 21 -6.01 -12.73 19.60
N MET A 22 -6.72 -13.09 18.53
CA MET A 22 -7.32 -12.10 17.62
C MET A 22 -8.17 -11.14 18.45
N THR A 23 -7.73 -9.90 18.60
CA THR A 23 -8.49 -8.87 19.28
C THR A 23 -9.71 -8.52 18.44
N ASN A 24 -10.89 -8.81 18.96
CA ASN A 24 -12.13 -8.33 18.35
C ASN A 24 -12.23 -6.81 18.60
N VAL A 25 -12.14 -6.00 17.54
CA VAL A 25 -12.25 -4.52 17.62
C VAL A 25 -13.61 -4.06 18.14
N PHE A 26 -14.64 -4.91 18.07
CA PHE A 26 -15.98 -4.63 18.58
C PHE A 26 -16.17 -5.01 20.06
N ALA A 27 -15.15 -5.59 20.71
CA ALA A 27 -15.19 -5.91 22.13
C ALA A 27 -14.84 -4.69 23.01
N ILE A 28 -15.16 -4.76 24.29
CA ILE A 28 -14.76 -3.74 25.27
C ILE A 28 -13.23 -3.65 25.31
N GLY A 29 -12.72 -2.43 25.24
CA GLY A 29 -11.28 -2.16 25.22
C GLY A 29 -10.56 -2.65 26.47
N ARG A 30 -9.26 -2.94 26.32
CA ARG A 30 -8.39 -3.44 27.41
C ARG A 30 -7.99 -2.37 28.42
N TYR A 31 -8.10 -1.09 28.05
CA TYR A 31 -7.63 0.05 28.86
C TYR A 31 -8.73 0.58 29.77
N LYS A 32 -8.39 0.85 31.03
CA LYS A 32 -9.30 1.52 31.97
C LYS A 32 -9.34 3.02 31.70
N THR A 33 -10.50 3.52 31.28
CA THR A 33 -10.69 4.94 30.93
C THR A 33 -11.20 5.75 32.12
N VAL A 34 -10.61 6.92 32.35
CA VAL A 34 -11.06 7.92 33.34
C VAL A 34 -11.59 9.14 32.60
N LEU A 35 -12.79 9.60 32.97
CA LEU A 35 -13.40 10.80 32.43
C LEU A 35 -13.13 12.00 33.36
N GLN A 36 -12.66 13.10 32.78
CA GLN A 36 -12.37 14.33 33.51
C GLN A 36 -13.00 15.52 32.78
N THR A 37 -13.89 16.24 33.47
CA THR A 37 -14.47 17.49 32.97
C THR A 37 -13.56 18.67 33.33
N VAL A 38 -13.28 19.53 32.36
CA VAL A 38 -12.44 20.72 32.53
C VAL A 38 -13.27 21.94 32.13
N GLU A 39 -13.52 22.84 33.09
CA GLU A 39 -14.27 24.07 32.84
C GLU A 39 -13.37 25.22 32.37
N THR A 40 -13.95 26.14 31.61
CA THR A 40 -13.34 27.44 31.27
C THR A 40 -13.36 28.33 32.51
N GLY A 41 -12.20 28.51 33.15
CA GLY A 41 -11.97 29.56 34.16
C GLY A 41 -13.08 29.69 35.22
N SER A 42 -13.14 28.77 36.18
CA SER A 42 -13.89 28.96 37.43
C SER A 42 -12.94 28.91 38.61
N CYS A 43 -12.87 30.02 39.34
CA CYS A 43 -12.18 30.17 40.60
C CYS A 43 -12.93 29.37 41.68
N THR A 44 -12.59 28.09 41.85
CA THR A 44 -12.88 27.37 43.10
C THR A 44 -11.56 26.97 43.75
N ALA A 45 -11.43 27.29 45.03
CA ALA A 45 -10.19 27.25 45.81
C ALA A 45 -9.56 25.85 45.88
N LYS A 46 -8.82 25.44 44.83
CA LYS A 46 -7.70 24.48 44.79
C LYS A 46 -7.36 24.18 43.31
N SER A 47 -6.22 24.71 42.86
CA SER A 47 -5.57 24.55 41.54
C SER A 47 -6.04 25.50 40.42
N THR A 48 -5.17 26.45 40.08
CA THR A 48 -5.20 27.23 38.84
C THR A 48 -4.55 26.40 37.73
N LEU A 49 -5.30 26.07 36.68
CA LEU A 49 -4.72 25.48 35.46
C LEU A 49 -3.84 26.52 34.76
N ALA A 50 -2.60 26.15 34.42
CA ALA A 50 -1.64 27.06 33.80
C ALA A 50 -2.10 27.60 32.43
N VAL A 51 -2.87 26.79 31.68
CA VAL A 51 -3.45 27.17 30.38
C VAL A 51 -4.87 26.60 30.28
N PRO A 52 -5.93 27.38 30.61
CA PRO A 52 -7.30 26.90 30.52
C PRO A 52 -7.73 26.65 29.06
N PRO A 53 -8.60 25.65 28.80
CA PRO A 53 -9.14 25.43 27.46
C PRO A 53 -10.10 26.56 27.05
N PRO A 54 -10.29 26.83 25.75
CA PRO A 54 -11.16 27.90 25.26
C PRO A 54 -12.66 27.62 25.43
N LYS A 55 -13.05 26.35 25.53
CA LYS A 55 -14.41 25.89 25.88
C LYS A 55 -14.32 24.75 26.89
N PRO A 56 -15.39 24.47 27.66
CA PRO A 56 -15.42 23.31 28.54
C PRO A 56 -15.20 22.02 27.75
N LEU A 57 -14.34 21.14 28.25
CA LEU A 57 -13.97 19.88 27.60
C LEU A 57 -14.25 18.70 28.51
N LEU A 58 -14.67 17.59 27.91
CA LEU A 58 -14.64 16.28 28.55
C LEU A 58 -13.45 15.49 28.00
N ILE A 59 -12.51 15.14 28.87
CA ILE A 59 -11.30 14.41 28.49
C ILE A 59 -11.44 12.98 28.97
N ALA A 60 -11.43 12.03 28.03
CA ALA A 60 -11.29 10.61 28.29
C ALA A 60 -9.81 10.24 28.18
N ARG A 61 -9.23 9.73 29.27
CA ARG A 61 -7.80 9.36 29.31
C ARG A 61 -7.58 7.95 29.85
N PRO A 62 -6.58 7.21 29.33
CA PRO A 62 -6.21 5.90 29.87
C PRO A 62 -5.57 6.04 31.25
N SER A 63 -5.62 4.96 32.03
CA SER A 63 -4.97 4.86 33.34
C SER A 63 -3.55 4.30 33.23
N GLU A 64 -3.32 3.48 32.20
CA GLU A 64 -2.08 2.77 31.95
C GLU A 64 -1.01 3.67 31.30
N ALA A 65 0.26 3.43 31.65
CA ALA A 65 1.39 4.15 31.08
C ALA A 65 1.56 3.85 29.60
N GLY A 66 1.88 4.87 28.81
CA GLY A 66 2.09 4.72 27.38
C GLY A 66 1.97 6.01 26.60
N GLU A 67 2.29 5.91 25.32
CA GLU A 67 2.10 6.97 24.33
C GLU A 67 0.85 6.67 23.50
N TYR A 68 -0.10 7.61 23.44
CA TYR A 68 -1.41 7.39 22.85
C TYR A 68 -1.74 8.39 21.73
N PRO A 69 -2.41 7.97 20.63
CA PRO A 69 -2.96 8.88 19.65
C PRO A 69 -4.10 9.71 20.26
N ILE A 70 -4.38 10.87 19.67
CA ILE A 70 -5.40 11.80 20.14
C ILE A 70 -6.58 11.77 19.16
N LEU A 71 -7.80 11.63 19.67
CA LEU A 71 -9.04 11.79 18.89
C LEU A 71 -9.83 12.98 19.42
N VAL A 72 -10.10 13.95 18.55
CA VAL A 72 -11.05 15.03 18.86
C VAL A 72 -12.42 14.61 18.33
N LEU A 73 -13.37 14.36 19.24
CA LEU A 73 -14.74 13.97 18.89
C LEU A 73 -15.72 15.12 19.14
N LEU A 74 -16.41 15.55 18.08
CA LEU A 74 -17.42 16.61 18.12
C LEU A 74 -18.82 16.00 18.21
N HIS A 75 -19.49 16.20 19.35
CA HIS A 75 -20.87 15.81 19.55
C HIS A 75 -21.70 17.04 19.92
N VAL A 76 -22.86 17.22 19.28
CA VAL A 76 -23.80 18.32 19.57
C VAL A 76 -24.96 17.80 20.41
N ASP A 77 -25.28 18.50 21.51
CA ASP A 77 -26.45 18.24 22.38
C ASP A 77 -27.57 19.26 22.07
N ILE A 78 -28.83 18.84 22.16
CA ILE A 78 -30.01 19.56 21.63
C ILE A 78 -30.72 20.39 22.73
N SER A 79 -30.11 20.69 23.88
CA SER A 79 -30.81 21.46 24.93
C SER A 79 -29.92 22.25 25.89
N PRO A 80 -30.32 23.46 26.36
CA PRO A 80 -29.52 24.29 27.26
C PRO A 80 -29.45 23.80 28.73
N PHE A 81 -30.10 22.68 29.08
CA PHE A 81 -30.43 22.36 30.47
C PHE A 81 -30.02 20.98 30.99
N LEU A 82 -29.15 20.23 30.29
CA LEU A 82 -28.59 18.96 30.78
C LEU A 82 -27.08 19.09 31.06
N ARG A 83 -26.66 18.55 32.21
CA ARG A 83 -25.37 18.85 32.89
C ARG A 83 -24.33 17.73 32.77
N TYR A 84 -24.55 16.78 31.87
CA TYR A 84 -23.69 15.61 31.68
C TYR A 84 -23.42 15.45 30.18
N TRP A 85 -22.14 15.48 29.79
CA TRP A 85 -21.59 15.49 28.42
C TRP A 85 -21.58 16.84 27.66
N ARG A 86 -20.94 17.85 28.26
CA ARG A 86 -20.75 19.16 27.61
C ARG A 86 -19.50 19.20 26.72
N LEU A 87 -19.71 19.38 25.41
CA LEU A 87 -18.71 20.01 24.52
C LEU A 87 -19.29 21.21 23.74
N TYR A 88 -20.61 21.31 23.50
CA TYR A 88 -21.21 22.48 22.83
C TYR A 88 -22.62 22.83 23.34
N ILE A 89 -22.91 24.13 23.44
CA ILE A 89 -24.26 24.70 23.48
C ILE A 89 -24.61 25.03 22.02
N LEU A 90 -25.81 24.65 21.55
CA LEU A 90 -26.37 25.09 20.26
C LEU A 90 -26.48 26.62 20.23
N SER A 91 -25.52 27.28 19.58
CA SER A 91 -25.57 28.71 19.28
C SER A 91 -26.23 28.90 17.91
N GLY A 92 -27.56 28.79 17.84
CA GLY A 92 -28.31 29.15 16.63
C GLY A 92 -28.06 28.26 15.40
N PRO A 93 -28.54 28.68 14.21
CA PRO A 93 -28.48 27.91 12.97
C PRO A 93 -27.11 27.92 12.26
N ASP A 94 -26.19 28.80 12.66
CA ASP A 94 -24.86 28.98 12.06
C ASP A 94 -23.80 28.17 12.82
N SER A 95 -23.00 27.39 12.10
CA SER A 95 -21.96 26.51 12.64
C SER A 95 -20.55 27.14 12.70
N THR A 96 -20.42 28.42 12.29
CA THR A 96 -19.15 29.14 12.23
C THR A 96 -18.46 29.21 13.60
N ASP A 97 -19.22 29.43 14.67
CA ASP A 97 -18.68 29.54 16.02
C ASP A 97 -18.14 28.19 16.52
N GLU A 98 -18.78 27.08 16.16
CA GLU A 98 -18.28 25.74 16.47
C GLU A 98 -17.00 25.41 15.71
N ILE A 99 -16.88 25.83 14.45
CA ILE A 99 -15.65 25.65 13.67
C ILE A 99 -14.50 26.42 14.33
N LYS A 100 -14.70 27.70 14.65
CA LYS A 100 -13.70 28.53 15.34
C LYS A 100 -13.31 27.97 16.70
N SER A 101 -14.29 27.49 17.44
CA SER A 101 -14.05 26.87 18.75
C SER A 101 -13.25 25.59 18.64
N THR A 102 -13.58 24.74 17.66
CA THR A 102 -12.84 23.49 17.41
C THR A 102 -11.41 23.78 16.98
N ALA A 103 -11.19 24.77 16.12
CA ALA A 103 -9.85 25.22 15.74
C ALA A 103 -9.05 25.71 16.96
N ALA A 104 -9.67 26.52 17.82
CA ALA A 104 -9.04 27.00 19.06
C ALA A 104 -8.70 25.86 20.03
N ILE A 105 -9.59 24.88 20.20
CA ILE A 105 -9.34 23.67 21.02
C ILE A 105 -8.17 22.88 20.43
N THR A 106 -8.16 22.66 19.11
CA THR A 106 -7.09 21.95 18.41
C THR A 106 -5.73 22.62 18.65
N ASN A 107 -5.66 23.95 18.55
CA ASN A 107 -4.44 24.71 18.81
C ASN A 107 -4.03 24.70 20.29
N TRP A 108 -4.99 24.53 21.19
CA TRP A 108 -4.74 24.40 22.63
C TRP A 108 -4.18 23.03 23.02
N LEU A 109 -4.47 21.95 22.28
CA LEU A 109 -4.00 20.59 22.59
C LEU A 109 -2.48 20.52 22.77
N SER A 110 -1.71 21.23 21.94
CA SER A 110 -0.25 21.22 22.03
C SER A 110 0.32 22.00 23.21
N LYS A 111 -0.50 22.83 23.88
CA LYS A 111 -0.08 23.72 24.98
C LYS A 111 -0.65 23.32 26.34
N GLY A 112 -1.86 22.77 26.37
CA GLY A 112 -2.62 22.56 27.60
C GLY A 112 -2.83 21.11 27.98
N LEU A 113 -2.84 20.18 27.02
CA LEU A 113 -3.25 18.79 27.27
C LEU A 113 -2.31 18.07 28.24
N HIS A 114 -1.00 18.29 28.15
CA HIS A 114 -0.02 17.61 29.00
C HIS A 114 -0.17 17.93 30.49
N TYR A 115 -0.70 19.11 30.84
CA TYR A 115 -0.97 19.48 32.25
C TYR A 115 -2.13 18.71 32.87
N LEU A 116 -3.00 18.12 32.04
CA LEU A 116 -4.20 17.40 32.48
C LEU A 116 -4.00 15.88 32.48
N LEU A 117 -2.91 15.41 31.89
CA LEU A 117 -2.56 13.99 31.83
C LEU A 117 -1.63 13.60 32.99
N PRO A 118 -1.74 12.36 33.51
CA PRO A 118 -0.75 11.82 34.44
C PRO A 118 0.66 11.82 33.84
N PRO A 119 1.73 11.91 34.67
CA PRO A 119 3.12 11.97 34.17
C PRO A 119 3.52 10.81 33.26
N HIS A 120 2.90 9.64 33.46
CA HIS A 120 3.17 8.40 32.74
C HIS A 120 2.34 8.22 31.45
N VAL A 121 1.44 9.15 31.14
CA VAL A 121 0.60 9.13 29.92
C VAL A 121 1.04 10.26 29.01
N GLN A 122 1.58 9.92 27.84
CA GLN A 122 2.10 10.90 26.88
C GLN A 122 1.18 10.98 25.65
N PRO A 123 0.69 12.17 25.27
CA PRO A 123 -0.12 12.34 24.08
C PRO A 123 0.75 12.49 22.83
N ASN A 124 0.49 11.69 21.79
CA ASN A 124 1.17 11.84 20.50
C ASN A 124 0.42 12.84 19.60
N ILE A 125 0.93 14.08 19.58
CA ILE A 125 0.34 15.18 18.81
C ILE A 125 0.42 14.95 17.28
N ASN A 126 1.38 14.15 16.81
CA ASN A 126 1.52 13.82 15.38
C ASN A 126 0.48 12.79 14.91
N LYS A 127 -0.16 12.08 15.85
CA LYS A 127 -1.21 11.08 15.58
C LYS A 127 -2.56 11.62 16.04
N LEU A 128 -3.05 12.63 15.32
CA LEU A 128 -4.28 13.34 15.64
C LEU A 128 -5.40 12.96 14.66
N GLY A 129 -6.49 12.41 15.17
CA GLY A 129 -7.73 12.15 14.44
C GLY A 129 -8.80 13.18 14.76
N LEU A 130 -9.65 13.48 13.78
CA LEU A 130 -10.83 14.34 13.93
C LEU A 130 -12.09 13.54 13.62
N ALA A 131 -13.04 13.54 14.53
CA ALA A 131 -14.33 12.86 14.38
C ALA A 131 -15.48 13.77 14.76
N GLY A 132 -16.65 13.56 14.17
CA GLY A 132 -17.85 14.28 14.60
C GLY A 132 -19.16 13.58 14.22
N HIS A 133 -20.17 13.74 15.07
CA HIS A 133 -21.52 13.22 14.84
C HIS A 133 -22.48 14.32 14.38
N SER A 134 -23.32 14.05 13.37
CA SER A 134 -24.37 14.98 12.92
C SER A 134 -23.80 16.34 12.50
N ARG A 135 -24.29 17.45 13.10
CA ARG A 135 -23.70 18.79 12.96
C ARG A 135 -22.23 18.85 13.37
N GLY A 136 -21.80 18.05 14.34
CA GLY A 136 -20.39 17.90 14.71
C GLY A 136 -19.57 17.27 13.58
N GLY A 137 -20.15 16.35 12.81
CA GLY A 137 -19.53 15.78 11.60
C GLY A 137 -19.32 16.84 10.53
N LYS A 138 -20.31 17.70 10.28
CA LYS A 138 -20.16 18.88 9.40
C LYS A 138 -18.99 19.77 9.86
N VAL A 139 -18.91 20.09 11.15
CA VAL A 139 -17.82 20.92 11.69
C VAL A 139 -16.46 20.25 11.49
N ALA A 140 -16.38 18.92 11.67
CA ALA A 140 -15.17 18.16 11.39
C ALA A 140 -14.72 18.28 9.92
N PHE A 141 -15.64 18.09 8.97
CA PHE A 141 -15.35 18.28 7.54
C PHE A 141 -15.01 19.73 7.18
N ALA A 142 -15.70 20.71 7.76
CA ALA A 142 -15.40 22.13 7.51
C ALA A 142 -13.99 22.50 7.96
N LEU A 143 -13.57 22.01 9.13
CA LEU A 143 -12.22 22.24 9.65
C LEU A 143 -11.16 21.52 8.80
N ALA A 144 -11.45 20.28 8.40
CA ALA A 144 -10.62 19.47 7.52
C ALA A 144 -10.39 20.13 6.14
N LEU A 145 -11.40 20.80 5.60
CA LEU A 145 -11.35 21.58 4.35
C LEU A 145 -10.71 22.98 4.53
N LYS A 146 -10.01 23.21 5.65
CA LYS A 146 -9.25 24.44 5.92
C LYS A 146 -10.12 25.72 5.90
N LYS A 147 -11.40 25.62 6.28
CA LYS A 147 -12.27 26.81 6.46
C LYS A 147 -11.82 27.70 7.63
N GLU A 148 -11.04 27.17 8.55
CA GLU A 148 -10.39 27.88 9.64
C GLU A 148 -8.97 27.32 9.85
N ALA A 149 -8.02 28.12 10.31
CA ALA A 149 -6.63 27.72 10.44
C ALA A 149 -6.36 26.93 11.73
N THR A 150 -5.74 25.76 11.61
CA THR A 150 -5.21 24.97 12.74
C THR A 150 -3.68 24.89 12.69
N SER A 151 -3.04 24.90 13.86
CA SER A 151 -1.59 24.71 13.99
C SER A 151 -1.18 23.23 13.88
N LEU A 152 -2.12 22.31 14.12
CA LEU A 152 -1.92 20.87 14.04
C LEU A 152 -2.54 20.31 12.77
N LYS A 153 -1.89 19.28 12.22
CA LYS A 153 -2.39 18.50 11.08
C LYS A 153 -3.16 17.29 11.60
N PHE A 154 -4.30 17.00 10.98
CA PHE A 154 -5.04 15.79 11.20
C PHE A 154 -4.55 14.70 10.25
N SER A 155 -4.46 13.47 10.73
CA SER A 155 -4.03 12.31 9.94
C SER A 155 -5.22 11.43 9.51
N ALA A 156 -6.38 11.60 10.14
CA ALA A 156 -7.58 10.83 9.88
C ALA A 156 -8.84 11.68 10.17
N LEU A 157 -9.83 11.61 9.29
CA LEU A 157 -11.13 12.29 9.42
C LEU A 157 -12.26 11.26 9.49
N ILE A 158 -13.20 11.45 10.42
CA ILE A 158 -14.33 10.54 10.62
C ILE A 158 -15.64 11.32 10.73
N GLY A 159 -16.53 11.14 9.75
CA GLY A 159 -17.91 11.62 9.80
C GLY A 159 -18.86 10.54 10.30
N ILE A 160 -19.46 10.73 11.48
CA ILE A 160 -20.51 9.85 12.00
C ILE A 160 -21.85 10.49 11.66
N ASP A 161 -22.52 9.94 10.67
CA ASP A 161 -23.79 10.38 10.12
C ASP A 161 -23.88 11.92 9.96
N PRO A 162 -22.94 12.55 9.21
CA PRO A 162 -22.85 14.00 9.10
C PRO A 162 -24.05 14.60 8.37
N VAL A 163 -24.48 15.80 8.79
CA VAL A 163 -25.63 16.51 8.21
C VAL A 163 -25.28 17.98 7.94
N ASP A 164 -25.48 18.44 6.69
CA ASP A 164 -25.09 19.78 6.24
C ASP A 164 -26.24 20.82 6.26
N GLY A 165 -27.43 20.45 6.76
CA GLY A 165 -28.56 21.35 6.89
C GLY A 165 -29.91 20.64 6.89
N MET A 166 -30.94 21.37 6.46
CA MET A 166 -32.33 20.89 6.51
C MET A 166 -32.81 20.29 5.18
N ASP A 167 -32.21 20.70 4.06
CA ASP A 167 -32.51 20.20 2.71
C ASP A 167 -31.44 20.69 1.71
N LYS A 168 -31.41 20.13 0.51
CA LYS A 168 -30.55 20.62 -0.59
C LYS A 168 -30.90 22.07 -0.92
N GLY A 169 -29.89 22.95 -0.90
CA GLY A 169 -30.08 24.41 -1.05
C GLY A 169 -30.56 25.13 0.22
N LYS A 170 -30.78 24.41 1.33
CA LYS A 170 -31.06 24.93 2.68
C LYS A 170 -30.00 24.45 3.67
N GLN A 171 -28.74 24.55 3.27
CA GLN A 171 -27.59 24.21 4.10
C GLN A 171 -27.42 25.22 5.23
N THR A 172 -26.93 24.77 6.38
CA THR A 172 -26.56 25.69 7.46
C THR A 172 -25.26 26.42 7.09
N PRO A 173 -25.07 27.70 7.44
CA PRO A 173 -23.79 28.37 7.20
C PRO A 173 -22.66 27.80 8.11
N PRO A 174 -21.40 27.75 7.62
CA PRO A 174 -21.02 27.75 6.21
C PRO A 174 -21.39 26.41 5.54
N PRO A 175 -21.81 26.41 4.25
CA PRO A 175 -22.07 25.18 3.52
C PRO A 175 -20.77 24.40 3.29
N VAL A 176 -20.80 23.10 3.55
CA VAL A 176 -19.64 22.22 3.37
C VAL A 176 -19.75 21.45 2.06
N LEU A 177 -20.95 20.93 1.75
CA LEU A 177 -21.22 20.23 0.50
C LEU A 177 -21.25 21.23 -0.67
N THR A 178 -20.54 20.86 -1.74
CA THR A 178 -20.45 21.62 -3.00
C THR A 178 -21.25 20.97 -4.13
N TYR A 179 -21.69 19.73 -3.94
CA TYR A 179 -22.37 18.88 -4.92
C TYR A 179 -21.53 18.52 -6.14
N VAL A 180 -20.21 18.65 -6.05
CA VAL A 180 -19.25 18.19 -7.06
C VAL A 180 -18.58 16.91 -6.55
N PRO A 181 -18.71 15.76 -7.25
CA PRO A 181 -18.07 14.52 -6.82
C PRO A 181 -16.56 14.67 -6.68
N HIS A 182 -15.98 14.06 -5.64
CA HIS A 182 -14.53 14.12 -5.35
C HIS A 182 -13.97 15.55 -5.21
N SER A 183 -14.76 16.51 -4.73
CA SER A 183 -14.37 17.91 -4.50
C SER A 183 -13.52 18.12 -3.24
N PHE A 184 -13.66 17.25 -2.25
CA PHE A 184 -12.99 17.38 -0.95
C PHE A 184 -11.54 16.95 -1.09
N ASP A 185 -10.67 17.93 -1.31
CA ASP A 185 -9.22 17.79 -1.22
C ASP A 185 -8.79 17.71 0.25
N LEU A 186 -8.71 16.48 0.74
CA LEU A 186 -8.33 16.15 2.11
C LEU A 186 -6.91 15.60 2.09
N ASP A 187 -5.97 16.25 2.79
CA ASP A 187 -4.59 15.78 2.98
C ASP A 187 -4.49 14.50 3.86
N MET A 188 -5.58 13.74 4.02
CA MET A 188 -5.76 12.68 5.01
C MET A 188 -6.87 11.71 4.59
N ALA A 189 -6.88 10.52 5.21
CA ALA A 189 -7.94 9.54 4.98
C ALA A 189 -9.27 9.95 5.62
N ALA A 190 -10.37 9.71 4.90
CA ALA A 190 -11.72 10.01 5.37
C ALA A 190 -12.58 8.74 5.54
N MET A 191 -13.28 8.63 6.66
CA MET A 191 -14.30 7.60 6.86
C MET A 191 -15.65 8.25 7.11
N VAL A 192 -16.68 7.79 6.40
CA VAL A 192 -18.07 8.20 6.63
C VAL A 192 -18.88 7.00 7.10
N ILE A 193 -19.51 7.13 8.26
CA ILE A 193 -20.42 6.13 8.83
C ILE A 193 -21.84 6.66 8.68
N GLY A 194 -22.68 6.00 7.88
CA GLY A 194 -24.06 6.41 7.61
C GLY A 194 -25.11 5.54 8.30
N THR A 195 -26.35 6.05 8.38
CA THR A 195 -27.51 5.32 8.91
C THR A 195 -28.59 5.14 7.84
N GLY A 196 -29.03 3.91 7.62
CA GLY A 196 -29.97 3.56 6.55
C GLY A 196 -31.39 4.09 6.75
N LEU A 197 -31.79 4.38 7.99
CA LEU A 197 -33.11 4.93 8.34
C LEU A 197 -33.08 6.46 8.55
N GLY A 198 -31.93 7.12 8.44
CA GLY A 198 -31.78 8.57 8.69
C GLY A 198 -32.62 9.45 7.75
N GLU A 199 -32.83 8.99 6.52
CA GLU A 199 -33.65 9.67 5.50
C GLU A 199 -35.17 9.47 5.69
N VAL A 200 -35.58 8.50 6.52
CA VAL A 200 -36.98 8.07 6.62
C VAL A 200 -37.73 8.92 7.64
N LYS A 201 -38.79 9.60 7.19
CA LYS A 201 -39.71 10.33 8.08
C LYS A 201 -40.49 9.33 8.96
N LYS A 202 -40.48 9.55 10.28
CA LYS A 202 -41.31 8.77 11.20
C LYS A 202 -42.78 9.23 11.17
N ASN A 203 -43.01 10.54 11.16
CA ASN A 203 -44.33 11.17 11.10
C ASN A 203 -44.35 12.30 10.04
N PRO A 204 -45.50 12.62 9.42
CA PRO A 204 -45.61 13.71 8.43
C PRO A 204 -45.26 15.10 8.98
N LEU A 205 -45.40 15.30 10.29
CA LEU A 205 -45.22 16.58 10.97
C LEU A 205 -43.74 16.94 11.22
N PHE A 206 -42.82 15.97 11.16
CA PHE A 206 -41.40 16.18 11.48
C PHE A 206 -40.51 15.89 10.26
N PRO A 207 -39.54 16.75 9.94
CA PRO A 207 -38.57 16.49 8.88
C PRO A 207 -37.65 15.31 9.24
N PRO A 208 -37.04 14.62 8.26
CA PRO A 208 -36.05 13.59 8.52
C PRO A 208 -34.80 14.19 9.20
N CYS A 209 -34.14 13.43 10.07
CA CYS A 209 -32.93 13.89 10.77
C CYS A 209 -31.75 14.07 9.81
N ALA A 210 -31.66 13.24 8.77
CA ALA A 210 -30.62 13.29 7.75
C ALA A 210 -31.30 13.32 6.36
N PRO A 211 -31.72 14.50 5.87
CA PRO A 211 -32.41 14.62 4.59
C PRO A 211 -31.48 14.22 3.43
N LYS A 212 -32.07 13.60 2.41
CA LYS A 212 -31.37 13.29 1.16
C LYS A 212 -30.84 14.59 0.51
N GLY A 213 -29.58 14.61 0.08
CA GLY A 213 -28.95 15.79 -0.50
C GLY A 213 -28.20 16.67 0.51
N VAL A 214 -28.19 16.32 1.80
CA VAL A 214 -27.36 16.94 2.84
C VAL A 214 -26.86 15.92 3.88
N ASN A 215 -26.74 14.64 3.52
CA ASN A 215 -26.47 13.55 4.47
C ASN A 215 -25.13 12.84 4.22
N HIS A 216 -24.89 11.76 4.96
CA HIS A 216 -23.68 10.95 4.87
C HIS A 216 -23.32 10.47 3.45
N ASP A 217 -24.30 10.21 2.57
CA ASP A 217 -24.04 9.78 1.19
C ASP A 217 -23.41 10.94 0.40
N ASP A 218 -23.94 12.16 0.56
CA ASP A 218 -23.40 13.35 -0.10
C ASP A 218 -21.99 13.69 0.39
N PHE A 219 -21.74 13.61 1.71
CA PHE A 219 -20.40 13.81 2.27
C PHE A 219 -19.39 12.80 1.72
N PHE A 220 -19.77 11.53 1.57
CA PHE A 220 -18.89 10.51 1.03
C PHE A 220 -18.64 10.69 -0.48
N ASN A 221 -19.67 11.03 -1.26
CA ASN A 221 -19.54 11.27 -2.70
C ASN A 221 -18.56 12.41 -3.04
N GLU A 222 -18.44 13.40 -2.15
CA GLU A 222 -17.50 14.50 -2.30
C GLU A 222 -16.07 14.16 -1.83
N CYS A 223 -15.85 13.08 -1.07
CA CYS A 223 -14.52 12.67 -0.60
C CYS A 223 -13.60 12.19 -1.74
N GLN A 224 -12.32 12.57 -1.68
CA GLN A 224 -11.24 12.02 -2.51
C GLN A 224 -10.60 10.76 -1.90
N GLU A 225 -9.82 10.03 -2.70
CA GLU A 225 -9.05 8.87 -2.20
C GLU A 225 -7.95 9.32 -1.21
N PRO A 226 -7.73 8.62 -0.07
CA PRO A 226 -8.42 7.41 0.39
C PRO A 226 -9.65 7.70 1.26
N ALA A 227 -10.81 7.14 0.88
CA ALA A 227 -12.05 7.25 1.66
C ALA A 227 -12.81 5.92 1.78
N CYS A 228 -13.56 5.74 2.87
CA CYS A 228 -14.42 4.58 3.07
C CYS A 228 -15.79 4.94 3.63
N HIS A 229 -16.80 4.15 3.24
CA HIS A 229 -18.19 4.37 3.59
C HIS A 229 -18.84 3.12 4.12
N PHE A 230 -19.37 3.21 5.33
CA PHE A 230 -20.09 2.14 5.99
C PHE A 230 -21.50 2.61 6.33
N VAL A 231 -22.53 1.90 5.87
CA VAL A 231 -23.93 2.28 6.16
C VAL A 231 -24.63 1.15 6.90
N ALA A 232 -25.09 1.42 8.12
CA ALA A 232 -25.88 0.49 8.90
C ALA A 232 -27.34 0.48 8.40
N LYS A 233 -27.80 -0.65 7.85
CA LYS A 233 -29.05 -0.73 7.08
C LYS A 233 -30.30 -0.44 7.93
N ASP A 234 -30.40 -1.03 9.11
CA ASP A 234 -31.61 -1.03 9.94
C ASP A 234 -31.56 -0.06 11.13
N TYR A 235 -30.71 0.97 11.04
CA TYR A 235 -30.45 1.93 12.11
C TYR A 235 -30.72 3.36 11.67
N GLY A 236 -31.14 4.20 12.62
CA GLY A 236 -31.41 5.62 12.43
C GLY A 236 -30.39 6.52 13.09
N HIS A 237 -30.45 7.81 12.74
CA HIS A 237 -29.51 8.86 13.17
C HIS A 237 -29.29 8.95 14.69
N LEU A 238 -30.32 8.63 15.48
CA LEU A 238 -30.32 8.75 16.95
C LEU A 238 -29.98 7.43 17.66
N ASP A 239 -29.77 6.33 16.93
CA ASP A 239 -29.36 5.03 17.53
C ASP A 239 -27.89 5.00 17.96
N LEU A 240 -27.19 6.10 17.70
CA LEU A 240 -25.82 6.36 18.11
C LEU A 240 -25.71 6.90 19.55
N LEU A 241 -26.83 7.31 20.15
CA LEU A 241 -26.90 7.90 21.50
C LEU A 241 -26.96 6.83 22.60
N ASP A 242 -26.64 7.23 23.83
CA ASP A 242 -26.73 6.37 25.02
C ASP A 242 -28.17 5.98 25.38
N ASP A 243 -28.32 4.86 26.10
CA ASP A 243 -29.62 4.28 26.48
C ASP A 243 -30.26 5.03 27.66
N ASP A 244 -29.47 5.53 28.61
CA ASP A 244 -29.95 6.28 29.78
C ASP A 244 -30.25 7.74 29.43
N THR A 245 -31.43 7.96 28.90
CA THR A 245 -32.04 9.29 28.80
C THR A 245 -33.22 9.35 29.77
N GLU A 246 -32.95 9.31 31.08
CA GLU A 246 -34.01 9.34 32.09
C GLU A 246 -34.93 10.59 31.93
N GLY A 247 -36.24 10.36 32.01
CA GLY A 247 -37.29 11.39 31.99
C GLY A 247 -38.16 11.42 30.72
N LEU A 248 -39.10 12.38 30.67
CA LEU A 248 -40.00 12.64 29.53
C LEU A 248 -39.25 12.88 28.20
N ARG A 249 -37.94 13.16 28.29
CA ARG A 249 -37.01 13.55 27.21
C ARG A 249 -36.36 12.38 26.47
N GLY A 250 -36.10 11.25 27.13
CA GLY A 250 -35.68 10.02 26.45
C GLY A 250 -36.75 9.45 25.53
N LYS A 251 -38.03 9.68 25.86
CA LYS A 251 -39.14 9.38 24.97
C LYS A 251 -39.17 10.28 23.73
N THR A 252 -38.73 11.54 23.82
CA THR A 252 -38.67 12.45 22.65
C THR A 252 -37.54 12.14 21.67
N THR A 253 -36.40 11.58 22.10
CA THR A 253 -35.35 11.11 21.16
C THR A 253 -35.80 9.89 20.36
N TYR A 254 -36.73 9.09 20.89
CA TYR A 254 -37.43 8.06 20.11
C TYR A 254 -38.49 8.62 19.16
N CYS A 255 -38.97 9.86 19.34
CA CYS A 255 -40.11 10.40 18.58
C CYS A 255 -39.74 11.15 17.30
N LEU A 256 -38.50 11.65 17.18
CA LEU A 256 -38.13 12.52 16.05
C LEU A 256 -37.83 11.76 14.76
N CYS A 257 -37.17 10.59 14.86
CA CYS A 257 -36.68 9.84 13.69
C CYS A 257 -36.96 8.34 13.81
N LYS A 258 -36.90 7.64 12.68
CA LYS A 258 -37.11 6.19 12.65
C LYS A 258 -35.84 5.51 13.18
N ASN A 259 -36.01 4.78 14.28
CA ASN A 259 -34.93 4.12 15.00
C ASN A 259 -35.00 2.60 14.80
N GLY A 260 -33.86 1.94 14.94
CA GLY A 260 -33.71 0.49 14.94
C GLY A 260 -34.21 -0.17 16.23
N LYS A 261 -34.04 -1.49 16.33
CA LYS A 261 -34.57 -2.29 17.45
C LYS A 261 -33.82 -2.09 18.78
N SER A 262 -32.52 -1.77 18.74
CA SER A 262 -31.66 -1.67 19.92
C SER A 262 -30.43 -0.81 19.62
N ARG A 263 -30.02 0.10 20.51
CA ARG A 263 -28.88 1.02 20.25
C ARG A 263 -27.50 0.38 20.48
N GLU A 264 -27.41 -0.58 21.39
CA GLU A 264 -26.13 -1.19 21.79
C GLU A 264 -25.29 -1.75 20.62
N PRO A 265 -25.85 -2.52 19.65
CA PRO A 265 -25.06 -3.03 18.54
C PRO A 265 -24.52 -1.92 17.63
N MET A 266 -25.28 -0.83 17.45
CA MET A 266 -24.84 0.33 16.67
C MET A 266 -23.68 1.05 17.35
N ARG A 267 -23.76 1.27 18.67
CA ARG A 267 -22.66 1.87 19.45
C ARG A 267 -21.40 1.01 19.41
N ARG A 268 -21.53 -0.31 19.56
CA ARG A 268 -20.42 -1.26 19.42
C ARG A 268 -19.82 -1.22 18.01
N PHE A 269 -20.66 -1.17 16.98
CA PHE A 269 -20.21 -1.07 15.60
C PHE A 269 -19.40 0.20 15.35
N VAL A 270 -19.95 1.37 15.71
CA VAL A 270 -19.27 2.66 15.54
C VAL A 270 -17.96 2.71 16.31
N GLY A 271 -17.95 2.28 17.56
CA GLY A 271 -16.71 2.19 18.35
C GLY A 271 -15.65 1.30 17.68
N GLY A 272 -16.03 0.10 17.25
CA GLY A 272 -15.09 -0.85 16.66
C GLY A 272 -14.56 -0.43 15.29
N ILE A 273 -15.40 0.18 14.43
CA ILE A 273 -14.95 0.65 13.11
C ILE A 273 -14.06 1.89 13.22
N VAL A 274 -14.35 2.79 14.17
CA VAL A 274 -13.47 3.94 14.49
C VAL A 274 -12.10 3.45 14.94
N VAL A 275 -12.06 2.45 15.83
CA VAL A 275 -10.79 1.85 16.28
C VAL A 275 -10.04 1.19 15.12
N ALA A 276 -10.71 0.40 14.28
CA ALA A 276 -10.08 -0.23 13.11
C ALA A 276 -9.50 0.80 12.12
N PHE A 277 -10.24 1.89 11.88
CA PHE A 277 -9.78 2.97 11.00
C PHE A 277 -8.60 3.75 11.60
N MET A 278 -8.66 4.09 12.89
CA MET A 278 -7.55 4.76 13.59
C MET A 278 -6.30 3.88 13.64
N ASN A 279 -6.44 2.57 13.87
CA ASN A 279 -5.32 1.64 13.83
C ASN A 279 -4.67 1.62 12.43
N ALA A 280 -5.47 1.59 11.37
CA ALA A 280 -4.98 1.57 9.99
C ALA A 280 -4.19 2.84 9.64
N TYR A 281 -4.74 4.03 9.93
CA TYR A 281 -4.17 5.29 9.44
C TYR A 281 -3.27 6.03 10.44
N LEU A 282 -3.42 5.81 11.77
CA LEU A 282 -2.55 6.42 12.78
C LEU A 282 -1.44 5.47 13.26
N LEU A 283 -1.70 4.16 13.29
CA LEU A 283 -0.75 3.16 13.78
C LEU A 283 -0.14 2.29 12.68
N GLY A 284 -0.72 2.30 11.47
CA GLY A 284 -0.25 1.51 10.33
C GLY A 284 -0.72 0.05 10.33
N ASP A 285 -1.65 -0.33 11.20
CA ASP A 285 -2.21 -1.70 11.26
C ASP A 285 -3.58 -1.76 10.57
N ASN A 286 -3.59 -2.22 9.33
CA ASN A 286 -4.78 -2.27 8.46
C ASN A 286 -5.53 -3.61 8.50
N LYS A 287 -5.08 -4.59 9.29
CA LYS A 287 -5.62 -5.98 9.27
C LYS A 287 -7.11 -6.01 9.57
N ASP A 288 -7.53 -5.32 10.61
CA ASP A 288 -8.94 -5.31 11.04
C ASP A 288 -9.84 -4.59 10.04
N LEU A 289 -9.36 -3.49 9.44
CA LEU A 289 -10.13 -2.72 8.46
C LEU A 289 -10.32 -3.51 7.16
N LEU A 290 -9.28 -4.20 6.69
CA LEU A 290 -9.36 -5.08 5.52
C LEU A 290 -10.23 -6.31 5.79
N ALA A 291 -10.12 -6.93 6.97
CA ALA A 291 -10.98 -8.05 7.34
C ALA A 291 -12.47 -7.68 7.39
N ILE A 292 -12.81 -6.44 7.78
CA ILE A 292 -14.19 -5.93 7.72
C ILE A 292 -14.61 -5.66 6.27
N LYS A 293 -13.72 -5.09 5.44
CA LYS A 293 -13.97 -4.85 4.00
C LYS A 293 -14.27 -6.15 3.26
N ASP A 294 -13.47 -7.19 3.51
CA ASP A 294 -13.55 -8.48 2.81
C ASP A 294 -14.63 -9.40 3.39
N GLY A 295 -15.38 -8.95 4.40
CA GLY A 295 -16.45 -9.73 5.04
C GLY A 295 -15.95 -10.90 5.89
N GLN A 296 -14.67 -10.95 6.21
CA GLN A 296 -14.06 -12.02 7.02
C GLN A 296 -14.36 -11.88 8.52
N LYS A 297 -14.72 -10.67 8.98
CA LYS A 297 -15.02 -10.38 10.38
C LYS A 297 -16.52 -10.12 10.57
N THR A 298 -17.14 -10.79 11.55
CA THR A 298 -18.55 -10.57 11.89
C THR A 298 -18.75 -9.19 12.49
N VAL A 299 -19.58 -8.37 11.85
CA VAL A 299 -19.94 -7.01 12.29
C VAL A 299 -21.23 -7.06 13.14
N PRO A 300 -21.37 -6.25 14.21
CA PRO A 300 -22.57 -6.26 15.06
C PRO A 300 -23.88 -5.80 14.39
N VAL A 301 -23.80 -5.20 13.21
CA VAL A 301 -24.93 -4.62 12.46
C VAL A 301 -24.92 -5.09 11.00
N GLU A 302 -26.09 -5.18 10.38
CA GLU A 302 -26.20 -5.43 8.95
C GLU A 302 -25.81 -4.17 8.17
N LEU A 303 -24.79 -4.29 7.31
CA LEU A 303 -24.28 -3.20 6.49
C LEU A 303 -24.84 -3.28 5.07
N LYS A 304 -25.07 -2.11 4.45
CA LYS A 304 -25.15 -2.01 2.99
C LYS A 304 -23.77 -2.32 2.38
N PRO A 305 -23.67 -2.57 1.05
CA PRO A 305 -22.37 -2.81 0.40
C PRO A 305 -21.36 -1.74 0.78
N ILE A 306 -20.22 -2.17 1.32
CA ILE A 306 -19.18 -1.28 1.82
C ILE A 306 -18.45 -0.68 0.62
N VAL A 307 -18.31 0.64 0.59
CA VAL A 307 -17.64 1.34 -0.51
C VAL A 307 -16.30 1.87 -0.01
N PHE A 308 -15.22 1.48 -0.68
CA PHE A 308 -13.88 2.03 -0.47
C PHE A 308 -13.44 2.75 -1.74
N ILE A 309 -13.18 4.05 -1.62
CA ILE A 309 -12.54 4.87 -2.64
C ILE A 309 -11.05 4.87 -2.31
N GLY A 310 -10.35 3.87 -2.83
CA GLY A 310 -8.93 3.65 -2.61
C GLY A 310 -8.54 2.37 -3.32
N ALA A 311 -7.93 2.51 -4.50
CA ALA A 311 -7.63 1.35 -5.33
C ALA A 311 -6.54 0.50 -4.69
N ASP A 312 -6.74 -0.82 -4.72
CA ASP A 312 -5.63 -1.76 -4.66
C ASP A 312 -4.59 -1.33 -5.72
N PRO A 313 -3.32 -1.08 -5.36
CA PRO A 313 -2.27 -0.75 -6.30
C PRO A 313 -2.24 -1.70 -7.51
N PHE A 314 -2.53 -2.99 -7.29
CA PHE A 314 -2.54 -4.01 -8.35
C PHE A 314 -3.70 -3.84 -9.36
N ALA A 315 -4.81 -3.20 -8.97
CA ALA A 315 -5.92 -2.93 -9.89
C ALA A 315 -5.59 -1.83 -10.92
N LYS A 316 -4.56 -1.01 -10.63
CA LYS A 316 -4.06 0.04 -11.53
C LYS A 316 -2.91 -0.44 -12.42
N GLU A 317 -2.49 -1.70 -12.34
CA GLU A 317 -1.33 -2.25 -13.04
C GLU A 317 -1.71 -3.16 -14.23
N ASP A 318 -0.92 -3.06 -15.30
CA ASP A 318 -1.01 -3.91 -16.49
C ASP A 318 0.15 -4.92 -16.51
N TRP A 319 -0.15 -6.13 -16.98
CA TRP A 319 0.82 -7.23 -17.10
C TRP A 319 1.39 -7.32 -18.51
N TYR A 320 2.72 -7.47 -18.58
CA TYR A 320 3.50 -7.59 -19.81
C TYR A 320 4.36 -8.85 -19.78
N ASP A 321 4.45 -9.55 -20.91
CA ASP A 321 5.26 -10.75 -21.10
C ASP A 321 6.64 -10.38 -21.65
N ILE A 322 7.71 -10.82 -20.98
CA ILE A 322 9.10 -10.56 -21.38
C ILE A 322 9.55 -11.61 -22.39
N LYS A 323 10.02 -11.15 -23.56
CA LYS A 323 10.48 -12.00 -24.65
C LYS A 323 12.00 -11.92 -24.83
N ALA A 324 12.65 -13.07 -24.84
CA ALA A 324 14.07 -13.23 -25.11
C ALA A 324 14.35 -13.28 -26.63
N PRO A 325 15.54 -12.82 -27.07
CA PRO A 325 16.05 -12.99 -28.43
C PRO A 325 16.04 -14.44 -28.96
N SER A 326 15.96 -14.61 -30.28
CA SER A 326 16.03 -15.91 -30.99
C SER A 326 17.33 -16.70 -30.81
N VAL A 327 18.33 -16.14 -30.12
CA VAL A 327 19.57 -16.89 -29.80
C VAL A 327 19.36 -17.90 -28.68
N PHE A 328 18.30 -17.77 -27.89
CA PHE A 328 17.94 -18.66 -26.80
C PHE A 328 16.78 -19.58 -27.22
N THR A 329 16.74 -20.80 -26.69
CA THR A 329 15.68 -21.76 -26.98
C THR A 329 14.33 -21.30 -26.42
N VAL A 330 14.30 -20.87 -25.16
CA VAL A 330 13.10 -20.40 -24.49
C VAL A 330 12.91 -18.91 -24.73
N LYS A 331 11.91 -18.57 -25.54
CA LYS A 331 11.58 -17.17 -25.87
C LYS A 331 10.79 -16.47 -24.76
N ASN A 332 10.03 -17.19 -23.95
CA ASN A 332 9.19 -16.62 -22.89
C ASN A 332 9.92 -16.69 -21.56
N VAL A 333 10.35 -15.54 -21.05
CA VAL A 333 11.20 -15.48 -19.86
C VAL A 333 10.38 -15.33 -18.58
N GLY A 334 9.35 -14.50 -18.63
CA GLY A 334 8.57 -14.16 -17.44
C GLY A 334 7.62 -13.00 -17.69
N LYS A 335 7.05 -12.46 -16.60
CA LYS A 335 6.10 -11.35 -16.64
C LYS A 335 6.59 -10.17 -15.82
N THR A 336 6.22 -8.97 -16.24
CA THR A 336 6.48 -7.73 -15.50
C THR A 336 5.20 -6.89 -15.43
N LEU A 337 5.03 -6.21 -14.30
CA LEU A 337 3.91 -5.31 -14.03
C LEU A 337 4.37 -3.86 -14.15
N VAL A 338 3.52 -3.03 -14.74
CA VAL A 338 3.68 -1.57 -14.77
C VAL A 338 2.33 -0.91 -14.60
N THR A 339 2.31 0.23 -13.91
CA THR A 339 1.12 1.07 -13.76
C THR A 339 0.56 1.44 -15.12
N ARG A 340 -0.75 1.25 -15.30
CA ARG A 340 -1.47 1.60 -16.52
C ARG A 340 -1.20 3.05 -16.91
N THR A 341 -1.11 3.30 -18.22
CA THR A 341 -0.91 4.65 -18.77
C THR A 341 -1.95 5.61 -18.21
N GLN A 342 -1.48 6.71 -17.60
CA GLN A 342 -2.33 7.78 -17.06
C GLN A 342 -1.80 9.13 -17.54
N GLY A 343 -2.65 9.88 -18.24
CA GLY A 343 -2.31 11.20 -18.79
C GLY A 343 -1.08 11.13 -19.69
N THR A 344 -0.02 11.82 -19.30
CA THR A 344 1.25 11.93 -20.04
C THR A 344 2.28 10.85 -19.69
N LYS A 345 2.03 10.00 -18.68
CA LYS A 345 2.96 8.93 -18.31
C LYS A 345 2.55 7.61 -18.97
N ILE A 346 3.32 7.20 -19.98
CA ILE A 346 3.05 6.00 -20.77
C ILE A 346 3.70 4.77 -20.13
N ALA A 347 2.95 3.68 -19.96
CA ALA A 347 3.43 2.43 -19.39
C ALA A 347 4.64 1.84 -20.14
N SER A 348 4.64 1.92 -21.48
CA SER A 348 5.72 1.40 -22.32
C SER A 348 7.05 2.12 -22.09
N GLU A 349 7.05 3.43 -21.83
CA GLU A 349 8.26 4.19 -21.52
C GLU A 349 8.85 3.77 -20.17
N GLY A 350 7.99 3.46 -19.19
CA GLY A 350 8.40 2.96 -17.89
C GLY A 350 9.05 1.56 -17.94
N LEU A 351 8.73 0.76 -18.96
CA LEU A 351 9.30 -0.57 -19.21
C LEU A 351 10.64 -0.53 -19.95
N LYS A 352 10.77 0.40 -20.91
CA LYS A 352 11.99 0.52 -21.71
C LYS A 352 13.19 0.75 -20.81
N HIS A 353 14.32 0.19 -21.22
CA HIS A 353 15.60 0.26 -20.53
C HIS A 353 15.71 -0.43 -19.17
N ARG A 354 14.66 -1.10 -18.69
CA ARG A 354 14.78 -2.05 -17.57
C ARG A 354 15.69 -3.22 -17.97
N VAL A 355 16.46 -3.71 -17.01
CA VAL A 355 17.37 -4.84 -17.19
C VAL A 355 16.85 -6.02 -16.38
N PHE A 356 16.59 -7.13 -17.05
CA PHE A 356 16.17 -8.40 -16.47
C PHE A 356 17.38 -9.31 -16.35
N GLU A 357 17.59 -9.88 -15.16
CA GLU A 357 18.67 -10.83 -14.89
C GLU A 357 18.06 -12.23 -14.78
N ILE A 358 18.48 -13.14 -15.65
CA ILE A 358 17.88 -14.47 -15.80
C ILE A 358 19.02 -15.50 -15.83
N SER A 359 18.78 -16.70 -15.31
CA SER A 359 19.72 -17.81 -15.42
C SER A 359 19.79 -18.30 -16.87
N LEU A 360 20.98 -18.70 -17.33
CA LEU A 360 21.11 -19.34 -18.64
C LEU A 360 20.40 -20.70 -18.69
N ALA A 361 20.30 -21.40 -17.55
CA ALA A 361 19.54 -22.65 -17.46
C ALA A 361 18.06 -22.43 -17.83
N ASP A 362 17.43 -21.37 -17.33
CA ASP A 362 16.02 -21.09 -17.62
C ASP A 362 15.78 -20.71 -19.10
N LEU A 363 16.82 -20.22 -19.78
CA LEU A 363 16.75 -19.82 -21.20
C LEU A 363 17.02 -20.97 -22.18
N GLN A 364 17.77 -22.00 -21.73
CA GLN A 364 18.26 -23.09 -22.58
C GLN A 364 17.75 -24.47 -22.16
N ASP A 365 17.14 -24.59 -20.97
CA ASP A 365 16.71 -25.82 -20.31
C ASP A 365 17.87 -26.78 -19.95
N ASP A 366 19.09 -26.24 -19.84
CA ASP A 366 20.31 -26.97 -19.49
C ASP A 366 20.82 -26.56 -18.08
N GLU A 367 20.73 -27.46 -17.10
CA GLU A 367 21.11 -27.19 -15.70
C GLU A 367 22.63 -26.97 -15.50
N ASP A 368 23.47 -27.55 -16.36
CA ASP A 368 24.94 -27.41 -16.27
C ASP A 368 25.39 -25.94 -16.36
N HIS A 369 24.58 -25.09 -16.98
CA HIS A 369 24.86 -23.67 -17.18
C HIS A 369 24.13 -22.74 -16.21
N ALA A 370 23.53 -23.26 -15.13
CA ALA A 370 22.76 -22.48 -14.15
C ALA A 370 23.55 -21.38 -13.43
N TYR A 371 24.88 -21.50 -13.36
CA TYR A 371 25.74 -20.49 -12.72
C TYR A 371 25.92 -19.21 -13.53
N ARG A 372 25.36 -19.13 -14.74
CA ARG A 372 25.51 -17.99 -15.64
C ARG A 372 24.25 -17.15 -15.62
N LYS A 373 24.43 -15.87 -15.36
CA LYS A 373 23.37 -14.87 -15.33
C LYS A 373 23.45 -14.03 -16.60
N ILE A 374 22.42 -14.09 -17.43
CA ILE A 374 22.27 -13.24 -18.60
C ILE A 374 21.46 -11.99 -18.21
N ARG A 375 21.93 -10.83 -18.66
CA ARG A 375 21.23 -9.56 -18.50
C ARG A 375 20.63 -9.15 -19.83
N LEU A 376 19.31 -9.08 -19.88
CA LEU A 376 18.54 -8.65 -21.04
C LEU A 376 17.93 -7.27 -20.77
N ARG A 377 18.12 -6.31 -21.66
CA ARG A 377 17.54 -4.96 -21.55
C ARG A 377 16.29 -4.86 -22.42
N ALA A 378 15.20 -4.31 -21.89
CA ALA A 378 14.04 -3.96 -22.69
C ALA A 378 14.37 -2.81 -23.64
N GLU A 379 14.20 -3.02 -24.94
CA GLU A 379 14.39 -1.97 -25.94
C GLU A 379 13.05 -1.46 -26.48
N ASP A 380 12.12 -2.38 -26.77
CA ASP A 380 10.82 -2.03 -27.30
C ASP A 380 9.67 -2.87 -26.72
N VAL A 381 8.45 -2.35 -26.85
CA VAL A 381 7.23 -2.99 -26.34
C VAL A 381 6.21 -3.05 -27.47
N GLN A 382 5.79 -4.26 -27.83
CA GLN A 382 4.77 -4.53 -28.86
C GLN A 382 3.53 -5.13 -28.20
N GLY A 383 2.47 -4.33 -28.09
CA GLY A 383 1.25 -4.72 -27.37
C GLY A 383 1.57 -5.02 -25.90
N ARG A 384 1.46 -6.31 -25.50
CA ARG A 384 1.82 -6.79 -24.16
C ARG A 384 3.18 -7.48 -24.10
N ASN A 385 3.87 -7.63 -25.22
CA ASN A 385 5.17 -8.29 -25.29
C ASN A 385 6.30 -7.26 -25.20
N VAL A 386 7.26 -7.50 -24.32
CA VAL A 386 8.48 -6.69 -24.19
C VAL A 386 9.61 -7.38 -24.91
N LEU A 387 10.12 -6.76 -25.97
CA LEU A 387 11.27 -7.25 -26.72
C LEU A 387 12.55 -6.81 -26.02
N THR A 388 13.40 -7.79 -25.73
CA THR A 388 14.66 -7.56 -25.03
C THR A 388 15.87 -7.80 -25.91
N ASN A 389 16.99 -7.16 -25.58
CA ASN A 389 18.27 -7.35 -26.24
C ASN A 389 19.35 -7.73 -25.20
N PHE A 390 20.42 -8.38 -25.64
CA PHE A 390 21.54 -8.75 -24.77
C PHE A 390 22.26 -7.50 -24.26
N TRP A 391 22.37 -7.36 -22.94
CA TRP A 391 23.05 -6.23 -22.29
C TRP A 391 24.36 -6.63 -21.58
N GLY A 392 24.44 -7.87 -21.11
CA GLY A 392 25.63 -8.38 -20.47
C GLY A 392 25.46 -9.79 -19.92
N MET A 393 26.55 -10.30 -19.36
CA MET A 393 26.63 -11.62 -18.76
C MET A 393 27.46 -11.54 -17.48
N ASP A 394 27.06 -12.25 -16.43
CA ASP A 394 27.81 -12.36 -15.18
C ASP A 394 27.75 -13.79 -14.63
N PHE A 395 28.61 -14.08 -13.66
CA PHE A 395 28.59 -15.34 -12.92
C PHE A 395 27.81 -15.19 -11.61
N THR A 396 27.27 -16.30 -11.12
CA THR A 396 26.79 -16.38 -9.75
C THR A 396 27.96 -16.29 -8.76
N THR A 397 27.68 -15.77 -7.56
CA THR A 397 28.71 -15.54 -6.54
C THR A 397 29.22 -16.85 -5.94
N ASP A 398 28.35 -17.85 -5.82
CA ASP A 398 28.66 -19.21 -5.38
C ASP A 398 29.66 -19.89 -6.32
N LYS A 399 29.40 -19.89 -7.63
CA LYS A 399 30.31 -20.52 -8.60
C LYS A 399 31.67 -19.84 -8.58
N LEU A 400 31.71 -18.51 -8.59
CA LEU A 400 32.98 -17.79 -8.52
C LEU A 400 33.77 -18.16 -7.25
N ARG A 401 33.12 -18.18 -6.07
CA ARG A 401 33.74 -18.56 -4.81
C ARG A 401 34.19 -20.03 -4.79
N SER A 402 33.48 -20.93 -5.48
CA SER A 402 33.84 -22.34 -5.58
C SER A 402 35.09 -22.61 -6.45
N LEU A 403 35.32 -21.75 -7.46
CA LEU A 403 36.45 -21.87 -8.37
C LEU A 403 37.76 -21.38 -7.74
N VAL A 404 37.69 -20.33 -6.92
CA VAL A 404 38.86 -19.76 -6.24
C VAL A 404 39.28 -20.66 -5.08
N ARG A 405 40.40 -21.38 -5.25
CA ARG A 405 40.98 -22.27 -4.23
C ARG A 405 42.35 -21.77 -3.78
N LYS A 406 42.72 -22.06 -2.52
CA LYS A 406 44.08 -21.82 -2.00
C LYS A 406 45.10 -22.66 -2.76
N TRP A 407 46.31 -22.13 -2.93
CA TRP A 407 47.45 -22.78 -3.61
C TRP A 407 47.33 -22.97 -5.13
N LEU A 408 46.31 -22.34 -5.76
CA LEU A 408 46.23 -22.19 -7.22
C LEU A 408 46.40 -20.72 -7.58
N THR A 409 47.10 -20.45 -8.68
CA THR A 409 47.26 -19.09 -9.19
C THR A 409 46.05 -18.75 -10.04
N LEU A 410 45.41 -17.63 -9.73
CA LEU A 410 44.33 -17.06 -10.51
C LEU A 410 44.90 -16.14 -11.59
N ILE A 411 44.45 -16.33 -12.82
CA ILE A 411 44.83 -15.55 -13.99
C ILE A 411 43.61 -14.75 -14.43
N GLU A 412 43.72 -13.43 -14.39
CA GLU A 412 42.65 -12.50 -14.73
C GLU A 412 43.06 -11.67 -15.95
N ALA A 413 42.22 -11.69 -16.99
CA ALA A 413 42.41 -10.89 -18.19
C ALA A 413 41.13 -10.10 -18.49
N HIS A 414 41.29 -8.86 -18.93
CA HIS A 414 40.19 -8.04 -19.43
C HIS A 414 40.58 -7.40 -20.75
N VAL A 415 39.60 -7.25 -21.63
CA VAL A 415 39.76 -6.67 -22.97
C VAL A 415 38.53 -5.84 -23.30
N ASP A 416 38.78 -4.67 -23.89
CA ASP A 416 37.77 -3.85 -24.53
C ASP A 416 37.79 -4.11 -26.04
N VAL A 417 36.69 -4.62 -26.59
CA VAL A 417 36.56 -4.97 -28.01
C VAL A 417 35.37 -4.25 -28.62
N LYS A 418 35.52 -3.82 -29.87
CA LYS A 418 34.40 -3.37 -30.71
C LYS A 418 34.02 -4.50 -31.65
N THR A 419 32.73 -4.84 -31.65
CA THR A 419 32.13 -5.78 -32.60
C THR A 419 31.87 -5.07 -33.93
N THR A 420 31.61 -5.86 -34.97
CA THR A 420 31.14 -5.44 -36.30
C THR A 420 29.89 -4.55 -36.24
N ASP A 421 28.97 -4.85 -35.31
CA ASP A 421 27.74 -4.09 -35.05
C ASP A 421 27.95 -2.74 -34.34
N ASN A 422 29.20 -2.33 -34.09
CA ASN A 422 29.58 -1.14 -33.32
C ASN A 422 29.20 -1.18 -31.82
N TYR A 423 28.93 -2.36 -31.25
CA TYR A 423 28.89 -2.50 -29.79
C TYR A 423 30.31 -2.53 -29.23
N THR A 424 30.57 -1.71 -28.21
CA THR A 424 31.82 -1.75 -27.46
C THR A 424 31.61 -2.58 -26.19
N LEU A 425 32.27 -3.73 -26.10
CA LEU A 425 32.15 -4.71 -25.03
C LEU A 425 33.42 -4.74 -24.18
N ARG A 426 33.26 -4.86 -22.86
CA ARG A 426 34.34 -5.22 -21.93
C ARG A 426 34.13 -6.66 -21.47
N MET A 427 35.04 -7.53 -21.89
CA MET A 427 35.03 -8.95 -21.54
C MET A 427 36.07 -9.22 -20.46
N PHE A 428 35.69 -10.01 -19.45
CA PHE A 428 36.56 -10.46 -18.37
C PHE A 428 36.69 -11.97 -18.48
N CYS A 429 37.92 -12.46 -18.57
CA CYS A 429 38.24 -13.88 -18.55
C CYS A 429 38.98 -14.21 -17.25
N ILE A 430 38.63 -15.34 -16.67
CA ILE A 430 39.34 -15.95 -15.54
C ILE A 430 39.85 -17.32 -15.96
N GLY A 431 40.99 -17.71 -15.42
CA GLY A 431 41.54 -19.06 -15.58
C GLY A 431 42.39 -19.44 -14.37
N PHE A 432 42.50 -20.74 -14.09
CA PHE A 432 43.30 -21.23 -12.97
C PHE A 432 44.41 -22.14 -13.48
N THR A 433 45.57 -22.10 -12.84
CA THR A 433 46.67 -23.00 -13.15
C THR A 433 46.35 -24.43 -12.70
N LYS A 434 46.75 -25.43 -13.49
CA LYS A 434 46.67 -26.85 -13.09
C LYS A 434 47.97 -27.25 -12.39
N ARG A 435 47.89 -27.88 -11.21
CA ARG A 435 49.06 -28.34 -10.47
C ARG A 435 49.80 -29.42 -11.25
N ARG A 436 51.07 -29.17 -11.59
CA ARG A 436 52.01 -30.15 -12.16
C ARG A 436 52.95 -30.66 -11.08
N GLN A 437 53.36 -31.92 -11.17
CA GLN A 437 54.08 -32.60 -10.09
C GLN A 437 55.55 -32.13 -9.94
N ASN A 438 56.18 -31.58 -10.99
CA ASN A 438 57.63 -31.30 -11.03
C ASN A 438 58.01 -29.92 -11.64
N GLN A 439 57.52 -28.77 -11.14
CA GLN A 439 58.11 -27.46 -11.54
C GLN A 439 57.70 -26.30 -10.62
N SER A 440 58.68 -25.49 -10.24
CA SER A 440 58.55 -24.17 -9.61
C SER A 440 58.91 -23.08 -10.62
N GLN A 441 57.94 -22.32 -11.14
CA GLN A 441 58.22 -21.16 -12.00
C GLN A 441 57.11 -20.11 -11.87
N GLU A 442 57.39 -19.01 -11.18
CA GLU A 442 56.54 -17.79 -11.14
C GLU A 442 56.64 -16.95 -12.43
N ASN A 443 57.63 -17.22 -13.30
CA ASN A 443 57.99 -16.35 -14.44
C ASN A 443 57.17 -16.54 -15.74
N LEU A 444 56.09 -17.34 -15.74
CA LEU A 444 55.37 -17.76 -16.96
C LEU A 444 53.98 -17.10 -17.14
N LEU A 445 53.57 -16.17 -16.26
CA LEU A 445 52.22 -15.58 -16.27
C LEU A 445 51.99 -14.53 -17.37
N CYS A 446 53.00 -13.69 -17.66
CA CYS A 446 52.87 -12.61 -18.65
C CYS A 446 52.55 -13.10 -20.08
N PRO A 447 53.18 -14.17 -20.61
CA PRO A 447 52.82 -14.75 -21.91
C PRO A 447 51.38 -15.26 -21.99
N ILE A 448 50.83 -15.79 -20.88
CA ILE A 448 49.46 -16.30 -20.81
C ILE A 448 48.47 -15.14 -20.92
N HIS A 449 48.66 -14.06 -20.17
CA HIS A 449 47.82 -12.86 -20.28
C HIS A 449 47.80 -12.28 -21.70
N ARG A 450 48.94 -12.30 -22.41
CA ARG A 450 48.99 -11.84 -23.81
C ARG A 450 48.15 -12.73 -24.72
N LYS A 451 48.34 -14.06 -24.66
CA LYS A 451 47.57 -15.02 -25.47
C LYS A 451 46.06 -14.97 -25.18
N MET A 452 45.67 -14.86 -23.91
CA MET A 452 44.25 -14.73 -23.53
C MET A 452 43.61 -13.50 -24.17
N ARG A 453 44.27 -12.34 -24.09
CA ARG A 453 43.76 -11.11 -24.69
C ARG A 453 43.68 -11.20 -26.20
N GLU A 454 44.71 -11.75 -26.85
CA GLU A 454 44.76 -11.91 -28.30
C GLU A 454 43.60 -12.76 -28.83
N ILE A 455 43.34 -13.93 -28.23
CA ILE A 455 42.24 -14.80 -28.63
C ILE A 455 40.88 -14.11 -28.41
N MET A 456 40.70 -13.44 -27.27
CA MET A 456 39.46 -12.69 -27.00
C MET A 456 39.22 -11.57 -28.02
N VAL A 457 40.26 -10.81 -28.40
CA VAL A 457 40.16 -9.77 -29.44
C VAL A 457 39.80 -10.38 -30.79
N ASN A 458 40.49 -11.46 -31.18
CA ASN A 458 40.31 -12.09 -32.49
C ASN A 458 38.90 -12.67 -32.66
N SER A 459 38.38 -13.37 -31.64
CA SER A 459 37.02 -13.94 -31.67
C SER A 459 35.92 -12.88 -31.59
N ALA A 460 36.11 -11.80 -30.82
CA ALA A 460 35.06 -10.81 -30.62
C ALA A 460 35.04 -9.68 -31.67
N SER A 461 36.15 -9.40 -32.36
CA SER A 461 36.21 -8.38 -33.42
C SER A 461 35.70 -8.87 -34.78
N SER A 462 35.69 -10.18 -35.00
CA SER A 462 35.25 -10.81 -36.25
C SER A 462 33.76 -11.17 -36.28
N CYS A 463 33.08 -11.16 -35.13
CA CYS A 463 31.71 -11.63 -34.99
C CYS A 463 30.73 -10.51 -34.59
N ASP A 464 29.47 -10.69 -35.00
CA ASP A 464 28.33 -9.88 -34.57
C ASP A 464 27.95 -10.18 -33.11
N LEU A 465 27.15 -9.31 -32.48
CA LEU A 465 26.73 -9.51 -31.08
C LEU A 465 25.94 -10.83 -30.94
N LYS A 466 25.11 -11.16 -31.92
CA LYS A 466 24.29 -12.38 -31.97
C LYS A 466 25.15 -13.65 -31.98
N GLU A 467 26.16 -13.67 -32.84
CA GLU A 467 27.09 -14.79 -32.98
C GLU A 467 27.99 -14.92 -31.75
N LEU A 468 28.43 -13.79 -31.20
CA LEU A 468 29.26 -13.77 -30.00
C LEU A 468 28.51 -14.35 -28.78
N VAL A 469 27.23 -14.06 -28.62
CA VAL A 469 26.38 -14.69 -27.58
C VAL A 469 26.25 -16.19 -27.82
N ARG A 470 26.08 -16.64 -29.06
CA ARG A 470 26.08 -18.08 -29.40
C ARG A 470 27.39 -18.78 -29.08
N MET A 471 28.52 -18.09 -29.16
CA MET A 471 29.83 -18.62 -28.74
C MET A 471 29.99 -18.64 -27.21
N PHE A 472 29.34 -17.71 -26.50
CA PHE A 472 29.39 -17.70 -25.04
C PHE A 472 28.69 -18.90 -24.43
N ILE A 473 27.53 -19.32 -24.94
CA ILE A 473 26.71 -20.43 -24.40
C ILE A 473 27.53 -21.73 -24.25
N PRO A 474 28.14 -22.31 -25.32
CA PRO A 474 28.93 -23.55 -25.25
C PRO A 474 30.39 -23.35 -24.80
N GLU A 475 30.76 -22.12 -24.42
CA GLU A 475 32.09 -21.74 -23.91
C GLU A 475 33.25 -21.99 -24.90
N SER A 476 33.02 -21.81 -26.21
CA SER A 476 34.05 -22.07 -27.24
C SER A 476 35.33 -21.29 -26.99
N ILE A 477 35.22 -20.00 -26.65
CA ILE A 477 36.36 -19.11 -26.39
C ILE A 477 37.20 -19.61 -25.20
N GLY A 478 36.57 -20.17 -24.17
CA GLY A 478 37.29 -20.73 -23.02
C GLY A 478 38.15 -21.92 -23.43
N LYS A 479 37.58 -22.84 -24.22
CA LYS A 479 38.27 -24.02 -24.74
C LYS A 479 39.42 -23.67 -25.70
N ASP A 480 39.23 -22.65 -26.53
CA ASP A 480 40.27 -22.17 -27.45
C ASP A 480 41.47 -21.58 -26.69
N ILE A 481 41.21 -20.83 -25.61
CA ILE A 481 42.25 -20.33 -24.72
C ILE A 481 42.99 -21.49 -24.04
N GLU A 482 42.29 -22.50 -23.52
CA GLU A 482 42.93 -23.67 -22.89
C GLU A 482 43.85 -24.41 -23.88
N LYS A 483 43.40 -24.62 -25.11
CA LYS A 483 44.20 -25.26 -26.17
C LYS A 483 45.46 -24.46 -26.50
N ALA A 484 45.33 -23.14 -26.72
CA ALA A 484 46.46 -22.28 -27.10
C ALA A 484 47.47 -22.04 -25.97
N THR A 485 47.03 -22.09 -24.71
CA THR A 485 47.86 -21.90 -23.51
C THR A 485 48.52 -23.19 -23.03
N SER A 486 47.96 -24.36 -23.38
CA SER A 486 48.50 -25.69 -23.00
C SER A 486 49.98 -25.89 -23.35
N SER A 487 50.48 -25.24 -24.41
CA SER A 487 51.88 -25.27 -24.83
C SER A 487 52.83 -24.54 -23.88
N ILE A 488 52.32 -23.57 -23.11
CA ILE A 488 53.09 -22.75 -22.15
C ILE A 488 52.89 -23.33 -20.75
N TYR A 489 51.63 -23.40 -20.33
CA TYR A 489 51.24 -23.90 -19.02
C TYR A 489 49.80 -24.42 -19.07
N PRO A 490 49.52 -25.61 -18.51
CA PRO A 490 48.16 -26.14 -18.49
C PRO A 490 47.24 -25.32 -17.58
N LEU A 491 46.18 -24.77 -18.16
CA LEU A 491 45.10 -24.11 -17.44
C LEU A 491 43.93 -25.07 -17.21
N GLN A 492 43.09 -24.74 -16.25
CA GLN A 492 41.81 -25.38 -15.99
C GLN A 492 40.77 -24.31 -15.65
N ASN A 493 39.50 -24.60 -15.91
CA ASN A 493 38.36 -23.75 -15.58
C ASN A 493 38.52 -22.34 -16.19
N VAL A 494 38.84 -22.26 -17.48
CA VAL A 494 38.92 -20.99 -18.20
C VAL A 494 37.53 -20.56 -18.65
N PHE A 495 37.03 -19.47 -18.08
CA PHE A 495 35.70 -18.95 -18.37
C PHE A 495 35.71 -17.46 -18.64
N ILE A 496 34.78 -17.02 -19.49
CA ILE A 496 34.40 -15.60 -19.58
C ILE A 496 33.50 -15.30 -18.39
N ARG A 497 34.08 -14.74 -17.34
CA ARG A 497 33.41 -14.41 -16.09
C ARG A 497 32.32 -13.35 -16.28
N LYS A 498 32.62 -12.31 -17.06
CA LYS A 498 31.74 -11.15 -17.16
C LYS A 498 31.86 -10.47 -18.51
N VAL A 499 30.73 -10.03 -19.05
CA VAL A 499 30.67 -9.19 -20.25
C VAL A 499 29.80 -8.00 -19.95
N LYS A 500 30.32 -6.80 -20.25
CA LYS A 500 29.59 -5.54 -20.10
C LYS A 500 29.55 -4.81 -21.44
N ILE A 501 28.39 -4.30 -21.83
CA ILE A 501 28.31 -3.28 -22.88
C ILE A 501 28.74 -1.94 -22.29
N LEU A 502 29.79 -1.33 -22.84
CA LEU A 502 30.23 0.03 -22.49
C LEU A 502 29.49 1.07 -23.33
N LYS A 503 29.37 0.80 -24.64
CA LYS A 503 28.71 1.69 -25.59
C LYS A 503 27.87 0.86 -26.55
N ALA A 504 26.59 1.17 -26.61
CA ALA A 504 25.67 0.64 -27.61
C ALA A 504 25.59 1.62 -28.80
N PRO A 505 25.38 1.12 -30.03
CA PRO A 505 25.06 1.95 -31.20
C PRO A 505 23.69 2.62 -31.03
N LYS A 506 23.32 3.49 -31.98
CA LYS A 506 21.97 4.07 -32.02
C LYS A 506 20.94 2.95 -32.19
N PHE A 507 19.81 3.09 -31.50
CA PHE A 507 18.72 2.14 -31.59
C PHE A 507 18.16 2.09 -33.02
N ASP A 508 18.04 0.88 -33.55
CA ASP A 508 17.48 0.59 -34.86
C ASP A 508 16.44 -0.53 -34.72
N LEU A 509 15.21 -0.23 -35.11
CA LEU A 509 14.10 -1.18 -35.00
C LEU A 509 14.30 -2.38 -35.93
N GLY A 510 14.89 -2.18 -37.11
CA GLY A 510 15.12 -3.26 -38.08
C GLY A 510 16.03 -4.36 -37.51
N LYS A 511 17.17 -3.95 -36.93
CA LYS A 511 18.11 -4.87 -36.27
C LYS A 511 17.47 -5.60 -35.10
N LEU A 512 16.61 -4.94 -34.32
CA LEU A 512 15.90 -5.59 -33.22
C LEU A 512 14.93 -6.66 -33.75
N MET A 513 14.21 -6.37 -34.82
CA MET A 513 13.28 -7.32 -35.43
C MET A 513 13.99 -8.54 -36.02
N GLU A 514 15.18 -8.38 -36.61
CA GLU A 514 16.01 -9.52 -37.08
C GLU A 514 16.44 -10.47 -35.96
N VAL A 515 16.61 -9.94 -34.74
CA VAL A 515 16.95 -10.74 -33.56
C VAL A 515 15.74 -11.48 -33.00
N HIS A 516 14.52 -11.00 -33.24
CA HIS A 516 13.27 -11.61 -32.78
C HIS A 516 12.43 -12.29 -33.88
N GLY A 517 12.98 -12.38 -35.10
CA GLY A 517 12.33 -12.57 -36.41
C GLY A 517 11.39 -13.76 -36.67
N ASP A 518 10.87 -14.44 -35.65
CA ASP A 518 9.88 -15.52 -35.77
C ASP A 518 8.54 -15.21 -35.08
N TYR A 519 8.31 -13.99 -34.59
CA TYR A 519 7.02 -13.64 -34.00
C TYR A 519 6.04 -13.23 -35.11
N SER A 520 5.37 -14.21 -35.72
CA SER A 520 4.03 -13.96 -36.25
C SER A 520 3.11 -13.73 -35.06
N GLU A 521 2.36 -12.63 -35.05
CA GLU A 521 1.28 -12.44 -34.10
C GLU A 521 0.35 -13.67 -34.19
N ASP A 522 0.29 -14.50 -33.14
CA ASP A 522 -0.81 -15.44 -32.97
C ASP A 522 -2.07 -14.60 -32.78
N VAL A 523 -2.67 -14.22 -33.92
CA VAL A 523 -4.02 -13.69 -33.99
C VAL A 523 -4.91 -14.80 -33.42
N GLY A 524 -5.31 -14.62 -32.17
CA GLY A 524 -6.06 -15.61 -31.40
C GLY A 524 -7.20 -16.21 -32.22
N VAL A 525 -7.27 -17.53 -32.23
CA VAL A 525 -8.38 -18.28 -32.82
C VAL A 525 -9.68 -17.72 -32.24
N LYS A 526 -10.51 -17.18 -33.12
CA LYS A 526 -11.83 -16.64 -32.78
C LYS A 526 -12.65 -17.79 -32.20
N VAL A 527 -12.82 -17.80 -30.87
CA VAL A 527 -13.75 -18.74 -30.22
C VAL A 527 -15.15 -18.23 -30.52
N ASP A 528 -15.84 -18.89 -31.45
CA ASP A 528 -17.25 -18.60 -31.71
C ASP A 528 -18.06 -18.88 -30.44
N ARG A 529 -18.73 -17.83 -29.97
CA ARG A 529 -19.60 -17.85 -28.80
C ARG A 529 -20.81 -18.73 -29.15
N PRO A 530 -21.19 -19.73 -28.34
CA PRO A 530 -22.36 -20.56 -28.63
C PRO A 530 -23.62 -19.67 -28.66
N ALA A 531 -24.43 -19.84 -29.70
CA ALA A 531 -25.62 -19.05 -29.95
C ALA A 531 -26.68 -19.29 -28.85
N ASP A 532 -27.18 -18.19 -28.28
CA ASP A 532 -28.38 -18.20 -27.44
C ASP A 532 -29.59 -18.71 -28.25
N GLU A 533 -30.24 -19.74 -27.73
CA GLU A 533 -31.48 -20.30 -28.26
C GLU A 533 -32.61 -19.25 -28.21
N THR A 534 -33.03 -18.81 -29.40
CA THR A 534 -34.41 -18.48 -29.79
C THR A 534 -35.36 -17.94 -28.72
N MET A 535 -35.50 -16.61 -28.66
CA MET A 535 -36.76 -16.00 -28.19
C MET A 535 -37.86 -16.20 -29.25
N ALA A 536 -38.92 -16.91 -28.87
CA ALA A 536 -40.12 -17.09 -29.66
C ALA A 536 -40.81 -15.74 -29.95
N LYS A 537 -41.06 -15.49 -31.23
CA LYS A 537 -41.76 -14.33 -31.77
C LYS A 537 -43.27 -14.62 -31.75
N ALA A 538 -44.04 -13.91 -30.94
CA ALA A 538 -45.51 -13.93 -31.02
C ALA A 538 -45.99 -13.09 -32.23
N PRO A 539 -46.95 -13.57 -33.06
CA PRO A 539 -47.52 -12.77 -34.13
C PRO A 539 -48.70 -11.91 -33.66
N ALA A 540 -48.88 -10.82 -34.39
CA ALA A 540 -49.65 -9.63 -34.08
C ALA A 540 -51.19 -9.79 -34.15
N GLU A 541 -51.88 -8.97 -33.35
CA GLU A 541 -53.32 -8.68 -33.45
C GLU A 541 -53.68 -8.07 -34.82
N LEU A 542 -54.72 -8.64 -35.44
CA LEU A 542 -55.43 -8.10 -36.60
C LEU A 542 -56.54 -7.14 -36.10
N VAL A 543 -56.42 -5.86 -36.45
CA VAL A 543 -57.50 -4.88 -36.34
C VAL A 543 -58.18 -4.74 -37.71
N GLY A 544 -59.50 -4.94 -37.76
CA GLY A 544 -60.37 -4.28 -38.74
C GLY A 544 -61.49 -5.12 -39.34
N ALA A 545 -62.68 -5.05 -38.75
CA ALA A 545 -63.98 -4.70 -39.38
C ALA A 545 -65.11 -4.91 -38.37
#